data_AF-A0A2V7CTZ4-F1
#
_entry.id   AF-A0A2V7CTZ4-F1
#
_cell.length_a   1.000
_cell.length_b   1.000
_cell.length_c   1.000
_cell.angle_alpha   90.00
_cell.angle_beta   90.00
_cell.angle_gamma   90.00
#
_symmetry.space_group_name_H-M   'P 1'
#
loop_
_entity.id
_entity.type
_entity.pdbx_description
1 polymer ?
#
loop_
_entity_poly.entity_id
_entity_poly.type
_entity_poly.pdbx_seq_one_letter_code
_entity_poly.pdbx_strand_id
1 'polypeptide(L)'
;MEIALTIVGGLILLVLTYFVGVRRGKRYREEDRVAAAEHDADHRIDRVVQRYVLLVRTNQTGALHGLLVAGVKNLRSSDEIRLARERATAQTGNDPLREYSLDGGVNLKEFVEACDFDNVSLKNDRDLLARYGKRRDA
;
A
#
# COMPACT_ATOMS: atom_id res chain seq x y z
N MET A 1 -35.63 27.92 47.72
CA MET A 1 -34.80 28.34 46.57
C MET A 1 -33.68 27.32 46.28
N GLU A 2 -33.83 26.05 46.73
CA GLU A 2 -32.76 25.03 46.63
C GLU A 2 -33.01 23.97 45.55
N ILE A 3 -34.27 23.81 45.11
CA ILE A 3 -34.68 22.86 44.07
C ILE A 3 -34.24 23.35 42.67
N ALA A 4 -34.19 24.66 42.45
CA ALA A 4 -33.78 25.24 41.16
C ALA A 4 -32.28 25.00 40.86
N LEU A 5 -31.42 25.01 41.88
CA LEU A 5 -29.97 24.84 41.71
C LEU A 5 -29.59 23.39 41.36
N THR A 6 -30.31 22.41 41.90
CA THR A 6 -30.11 20.98 41.64
C THR A 6 -30.58 20.57 40.25
N ILE A 7 -31.69 21.13 39.77
CA ILE A 7 -32.19 20.88 38.41
C ILE A 7 -31.23 21.45 37.36
N VAL A 8 -30.72 22.67 37.58
CA VAL A 8 -29.76 23.30 36.66
C VAL A 8 -28.41 22.57 36.66
N GLY A 9 -27.92 22.13 37.82
CA GLY A 9 -26.70 21.33 37.93
C GLY A 9 -26.78 19.98 37.22
N GLY A 10 -27.92 19.28 37.33
CA GLY A 10 -28.15 18.01 36.64
C GLY A 10 -28.21 18.15 35.12
N LEU A 11 -28.82 19.23 34.62
CA LEU A 11 -28.89 19.54 33.19
C LEU A 11 -27.50 19.81 32.58
N ILE A 12 -26.65 20.56 33.28
CA ILE A 12 -25.29 20.87 32.83
C ILE A 12 -24.43 19.60 32.75
N LEU A 13 -24.57 18.70 33.74
CA LEU A 13 -23.84 17.43 33.78
C LEU A 13 -24.27 16.47 32.65
N LEU A 14 -25.56 16.46 32.29
CA LEU A 14 -26.11 15.71 31.16
C LEU A 14 -25.56 16.21 29.81
N VAL A 15 -25.48 17.52 29.63
CA VAL A 15 -24.93 18.13 28.41
C VAL A 15 -23.42 17.84 28.29
N LEU A 16 -22.67 17.93 29.39
CA LEU A 16 -21.24 17.62 29.40
C LEU A 16 -20.95 16.15 29.11
N THR A 17 -21.70 15.23 29.72
CA THR A 17 -21.54 13.79 29.47
C THR A 17 -21.92 13.42 28.04
N TYR A 18 -22.97 14.02 27.47
CA TYR A 18 -23.31 13.88 26.05
C TYR A 18 -22.17 14.37 25.14
N PHE A 19 -21.63 15.56 25.38
CA PHE A 19 -20.53 16.12 24.57
C PHE A 19 -19.24 15.29 24.66
N VAL A 20 -18.90 14.79 25.86
CA VAL A 20 -17.75 13.90 26.07
C VAL A 20 -17.96 12.56 25.36
N GLY A 21 -19.16 11.98 25.43
CA GLY A 21 -19.54 10.76 24.72
C GLY A 21 -19.47 10.90 23.19
N VAL A 22 -19.98 12.00 22.65
CA VAL A 22 -19.92 12.30 21.20
C VAL A 22 -18.48 12.52 20.73
N ARG A 23 -17.65 13.22 21.52
CA ARG A 23 -16.25 13.48 21.16
C ARG A 23 -15.39 12.21 21.24
N ARG A 24 -15.59 11.35 22.25
CA ARG A 24 -14.92 10.04 22.33
C ARG A 24 -15.41 9.07 21.25
N GLY A 25 -16.71 9.03 20.98
CA GLY A 25 -17.28 8.18 19.92
C GLY A 25 -16.78 8.56 18.53
N LYS A 26 -16.56 9.86 18.24
CA LYS A 26 -15.92 10.29 16.99
C LYS A 26 -14.47 9.82 16.88
N ARG A 27 -13.70 9.90 17.97
CA ARG A 27 -12.28 9.48 18.00
C ARG A 27 -12.12 7.97 17.78
N TYR A 28 -12.93 7.16 18.49
CA TYR A 28 -12.96 5.71 18.30
C TYR A 28 -13.32 5.32 16.88
N ARG A 29 -14.33 5.99 16.30
CA ARG A 29 -14.76 5.72 14.92
C ARG A 29 -13.73 6.11 13.87
N GLU A 30 -12.85 7.05 14.19
CA GLU A 30 -11.77 7.49 13.32
C GLU A 30 -10.56 6.55 13.43
N GLU A 31 -10.23 6.10 14.65
CA GLU A 31 -9.23 5.05 14.89
C GLU A 31 -9.62 3.72 14.22
N ASP A 32 -10.88 3.28 14.36
CA ASP A 32 -11.39 2.07 13.68
C ASP A 32 -11.32 2.19 12.15
N ARG A 33 -11.56 3.39 11.60
CA ARG A 33 -11.46 3.64 10.16
C ARG A 33 -10.02 3.61 9.67
N VAL A 34 -9.09 4.19 10.43
CA VAL A 34 -7.66 4.16 10.10
C VAL A 34 -7.15 2.72 10.17
N ALA A 35 -7.49 1.98 11.22
CA ALA A 35 -7.13 0.57 11.36
C ALA A 35 -7.72 -0.30 10.23
N ALA A 36 -8.98 -0.07 9.85
CA ALA A 36 -9.60 -0.76 8.73
C ALA A 36 -8.93 -0.42 7.38
N ALA A 37 -8.54 0.85 7.18
CA ALA A 37 -7.84 1.28 5.96
C ALA A 37 -6.41 0.71 5.87
N GLU A 38 -5.71 0.62 7.00
CA GLU A 38 -4.39 0.00 7.11
C GLU A 38 -4.47 -1.50 6.84
N HIS A 39 -5.45 -2.19 7.45
CA HIS A 39 -5.68 -3.61 7.21
C HIS A 39 -6.01 -3.91 5.73
N ASP A 40 -6.82 -3.06 5.09
CA ASP A 40 -7.13 -3.17 3.66
C ASP A 40 -5.89 -2.93 2.76
N ALA A 41 -4.98 -2.03 3.17
CA ALA A 41 -3.71 -1.83 2.48
C ALA A 41 -2.80 -3.06 2.57
N ASP A 42 -2.65 -3.64 3.75
CA ASP A 42 -1.87 -4.86 3.95
C ASP A 42 -2.46 -6.04 3.14
N HIS A 43 -3.78 -6.22 3.12
CA HIS A 43 -4.43 -7.25 2.31
C HIS A 43 -4.20 -7.07 0.80
N ARG A 44 -4.12 -5.84 0.30
CA ARG A 44 -3.74 -5.60 -1.10
C ARG A 44 -2.29 -6.00 -1.35
N ILE A 45 -1.37 -5.59 -0.49
CA ILE A 45 0.06 -5.89 -0.61
C ILE A 45 0.28 -7.40 -0.58
N ASP A 46 -0.29 -8.09 0.41
CA ASP A 46 -0.09 -9.53 0.59
C ASP A 46 -0.61 -10.35 -0.58
N ARG A 47 -1.74 -9.96 -1.20
CA ARG A 47 -2.23 -10.60 -2.43
C ARG A 47 -1.22 -10.50 -3.58
N VAL A 48 -0.60 -9.34 -3.76
CA VAL A 48 0.43 -9.15 -4.80
C VAL A 48 1.67 -9.98 -4.48
N VAL A 49 2.14 -9.96 -3.22
CA VAL A 49 3.31 -10.72 -2.78
C VAL A 49 3.11 -12.22 -2.99
N GLN A 50 2.00 -12.78 -2.51
CA GLN A 50 1.73 -14.21 -2.63
C GLN A 50 1.65 -14.66 -4.09
N ARG A 51 1.00 -13.86 -4.95
CA ARG A 51 0.90 -14.17 -6.37
C ARG A 51 2.24 -14.11 -7.07
N TYR A 52 3.08 -13.12 -6.76
CA TYR A 52 4.44 -13.04 -7.28
C TYR A 52 5.30 -14.22 -6.84
N VAL A 53 5.27 -14.57 -5.55
CA VAL A 53 6.00 -15.73 -5.01
C VAL A 53 5.61 -17.01 -5.74
N LEU A 54 4.32 -17.20 -6.02
CA LEU A 54 3.84 -18.34 -6.79
C LEU A 54 4.45 -18.36 -8.21
N LEU A 55 4.42 -17.23 -8.93
CA LEU A 55 4.96 -17.09 -10.28
C LEU A 55 6.47 -17.35 -10.35
N VAL A 56 7.22 -16.88 -9.35
CA VAL A 56 8.67 -17.15 -9.25
C VAL A 56 8.92 -18.64 -9.01
N ARG A 57 8.18 -19.26 -8.09
CA ARG A 57 8.34 -20.69 -7.77
C ARG A 57 7.97 -21.61 -8.93
N THR A 58 7.04 -21.20 -9.78
CA THR A 58 6.63 -21.96 -10.97
C THR A 58 7.48 -21.64 -12.21
N ASN A 59 8.48 -20.75 -12.10
CA ASN A 59 9.33 -20.28 -13.22
C ASN A 59 8.52 -19.78 -14.44
N GLN A 60 7.35 -19.21 -14.21
CA GLN A 60 6.43 -18.85 -15.29
C GLN A 60 6.76 -17.52 -15.97
N THR A 61 7.47 -16.60 -15.30
CA THR A 61 7.63 -15.22 -15.78
C THR A 61 8.99 -14.63 -15.38
N GLY A 62 9.46 -13.63 -16.14
CA GLY A 62 10.57 -12.76 -15.71
C GLY A 62 10.24 -11.96 -14.44
N ALA A 63 11.25 -11.39 -13.77
CA ALA A 63 11.10 -10.80 -12.44
C ALA A 63 10.14 -9.57 -12.43
N LEU A 64 10.36 -8.56 -13.30
CA LEU A 64 9.44 -7.43 -13.41
C LEU A 64 8.08 -7.84 -13.99
N HIS A 65 8.07 -8.67 -15.04
CA HIS A 65 6.82 -9.15 -15.66
C HIS A 65 5.95 -9.90 -14.66
N GLY A 66 6.55 -10.76 -13.82
CA GLY A 66 5.86 -11.47 -12.76
C GLY A 66 5.25 -10.54 -11.73
N LEU A 67 5.95 -9.47 -11.36
CA LEU A 67 5.41 -8.45 -10.43
C LEU A 67 4.21 -7.72 -11.05
N LEU A 68 4.27 -7.42 -12.35
CA LEU A 68 3.17 -6.82 -13.11
C LEU A 68 1.95 -7.74 -13.21
N VAL A 69 2.15 -9.00 -13.56
CA VAL A 69 1.10 -10.04 -13.61
C VAL A 69 0.52 -10.33 -12.21
N ALA A 70 1.33 -10.21 -11.17
CA ALA A 70 0.86 -10.31 -9.78
C ALA A 70 -0.10 -9.17 -9.38
N GLY A 71 -0.19 -8.11 -10.19
CA GLY A 71 -1.17 -7.05 -10.03
C GLY A 71 -0.65 -5.84 -9.26
N VAL A 72 0.66 -5.59 -9.26
CA VAL A 72 1.28 -4.44 -8.58
C VAL A 72 0.70 -3.09 -9.03
N LYS A 73 0.14 -2.99 -10.25
CA LYS A 73 -0.60 -1.79 -10.73
C LYS A 73 -1.80 -1.43 -9.85
N ASN A 74 -2.40 -2.40 -9.15
CA ASN A 74 -3.55 -2.19 -8.28
C ASN A 74 -3.18 -1.59 -6.91
N LEU A 75 -1.89 -1.50 -6.60
CA LEU A 75 -1.41 -0.81 -5.41
C LEU A 75 -1.55 0.70 -5.60
N ARG A 76 -1.91 1.39 -4.53
CA ARG A 76 -2.35 2.79 -4.56
C ARG A 76 -1.19 3.78 -4.49
N SER A 77 -0.06 3.39 -3.91
CA SER A 77 1.06 4.28 -3.69
C SER A 77 2.40 3.60 -3.96
N SER A 78 3.43 4.43 -4.15
CA SER A 78 4.82 3.98 -4.26
C SER A 78 5.30 3.25 -3.01
N ASP A 79 4.78 3.61 -1.83
CA ASP A 79 5.10 2.92 -0.59
C ASP A 79 4.52 1.51 -0.54
N GLU A 80 3.27 1.32 -0.98
CA GLU A 80 2.69 -0.03 -1.09
C GLU A 80 3.51 -0.88 -2.07
N ILE A 81 3.94 -0.32 -3.20
CA ILE A 81 4.77 -1.01 -4.20
C ILE A 81 6.15 -1.37 -3.62
N ARG A 82 6.78 -0.44 -2.90
CA ARG A 82 8.06 -0.67 -2.23
C ARG A 82 7.95 -1.78 -1.19
N LEU A 83 6.93 -1.75 -0.34
CA LEU A 83 6.67 -2.80 0.65
C LEU A 83 6.41 -4.16 -0.01
N ALA A 84 5.62 -4.19 -1.08
CA ALA A 84 5.38 -5.42 -1.85
C ALA A 84 6.69 -5.99 -2.42
N ARG A 85 7.54 -5.15 -3.04
CA ARG A 85 8.86 -5.53 -3.54
C ARG A 85 9.75 -6.09 -2.44
N GLU A 86 9.86 -5.39 -1.31
CA GLU A 86 10.71 -5.79 -0.18
C GLU A 86 10.25 -7.15 0.39
N ARG A 87 8.96 -7.31 0.68
CA ARG A 87 8.39 -8.58 1.19
C ARG A 87 8.56 -9.72 0.18
N ALA A 88 8.31 -9.47 -1.10
CA ALA A 88 8.50 -10.45 -2.16
C ALA A 88 9.96 -10.88 -2.32
N THR A 89 10.89 -9.93 -2.27
CA THR A 89 12.33 -10.17 -2.36
C THR A 89 12.81 -10.99 -1.17
N ALA A 90 12.34 -10.67 0.05
CA ALA A 90 12.68 -11.42 1.25
C ALA A 90 12.24 -12.89 1.17
N GLN A 91 11.11 -13.19 0.52
CA GLN A 91 10.60 -14.56 0.40
C GLN A 91 11.16 -15.37 -0.78
N THR A 92 11.57 -14.70 -1.85
CA THR A 92 12.00 -15.36 -3.10
C THR A 92 13.51 -15.27 -3.34
N GLY A 93 14.20 -14.34 -2.68
CA GLY A 93 15.58 -13.97 -2.98
C GLY A 93 15.77 -13.23 -4.31
N ASN A 94 14.68 -12.97 -5.05
CA ASN A 94 14.71 -12.36 -6.37
C ASN A 94 14.02 -10.99 -6.34
N ASP A 95 14.83 -9.93 -6.43
CA ASP A 95 14.32 -8.56 -6.50
C ASP A 95 13.77 -8.26 -7.91
N PRO A 96 12.45 -8.06 -8.04
CA PRO A 96 11.80 -7.83 -9.34
C PRO A 96 12.26 -6.57 -10.05
N LEU A 97 12.80 -5.59 -9.32
CA LEU A 97 13.25 -4.31 -9.87
C LEU A 97 14.77 -4.17 -9.88
N ARG A 98 15.52 -5.27 -9.70
CA ARG A 98 16.98 -5.26 -9.55
C ARG A 98 17.71 -4.52 -10.66
N GLU A 99 17.24 -4.67 -11.90
CA GLU A 99 17.85 -4.11 -13.11
C GLU A 99 17.58 -2.61 -13.31
N TYR A 100 16.68 -2.05 -12.51
CA TYR A 100 16.23 -0.66 -12.62
C TYR A 100 16.82 0.20 -11.49
N SER A 101 17.38 1.35 -11.86
CA SER A 101 17.81 2.45 -10.99
C SER A 101 16.59 3.27 -10.56
N LEU A 102 15.76 2.69 -9.69
CA LEU A 102 14.60 3.38 -9.12
C LEU A 102 14.92 4.05 -7.78
N ASP A 103 16.16 3.91 -7.31
CA ASP A 103 16.67 4.53 -6.09
C ASP A 103 17.10 5.97 -6.43
N GLY A 104 16.47 6.99 -5.83
CA GLY A 104 16.87 8.41 -6.02
C GLY A 104 15.76 9.40 -6.41
N GLY A 105 14.48 9.10 -6.17
CA GLY A 105 13.37 10.04 -6.37
C GLY A 105 12.44 9.70 -7.53
N VAL A 106 12.63 8.55 -8.19
CA VAL A 106 11.68 8.05 -9.18
C VAL A 106 10.42 7.56 -8.49
N ASN A 107 9.27 8.04 -8.95
CA ASN A 107 7.97 7.62 -8.43
C ASN A 107 7.65 6.19 -8.91
N LEU A 108 7.74 5.21 -7.99
CA LEU A 108 7.49 3.79 -8.32
C LEU A 108 6.10 3.55 -8.91
N LYS A 109 5.10 4.31 -8.47
CA LYS A 109 3.74 4.22 -8.99
C LYS A 109 3.69 4.62 -10.46
N GLU A 110 4.33 5.72 -10.81
CA GLU A 110 4.43 6.20 -12.19
C GLU A 110 5.19 5.21 -13.07
N PHE A 111 6.32 4.68 -12.57
CA PHE A 111 7.09 3.64 -13.27
C PHE A 111 6.23 2.42 -13.57
N VAL A 112 5.57 1.88 -12.55
CA VAL A 112 4.71 0.69 -12.69
C VAL A 112 3.55 0.97 -13.64
N GLU A 113 2.95 2.15 -13.61
CA GLU A 113 1.85 2.53 -14.52
C GLU A 113 2.31 2.65 -15.97
N ALA A 114 3.52 3.15 -16.21
CA ALA A 114 4.13 3.27 -17.52
C ALA A 114 4.50 1.91 -18.15
N CYS A 115 4.58 0.83 -17.38
CA CYS A 115 4.84 -0.51 -17.92
C CYS A 115 3.69 -1.00 -18.81
N ASP A 116 3.97 -1.37 -20.05
CA ASP A 116 3.00 -1.97 -20.97
C ASP A 116 3.29 -3.45 -21.14
N PHE A 117 2.37 -4.32 -20.71
CA PHE A 117 2.58 -5.77 -20.67
C PHE A 117 1.30 -6.54 -20.98
N ASP A 118 1.47 -7.76 -21.46
CA ASP A 118 0.39 -8.74 -21.59
C ASP A 118 0.69 -9.99 -20.75
N ASN A 119 -0.13 -11.02 -20.91
CA ASN A 119 0.04 -12.28 -20.18
C ASN A 119 1.34 -13.02 -20.51
N VAL A 120 2.05 -12.64 -21.58
CA VAL A 120 3.21 -13.34 -22.11
C VAL A 120 4.50 -12.56 -21.85
N SER A 121 4.49 -11.24 -22.04
CA SER A 121 5.70 -10.42 -21.95
C SER A 121 5.44 -8.95 -21.62
N LEU A 122 6.50 -8.28 -21.16
CA LEU A 122 6.60 -6.82 -21.10
C LEU A 122 6.95 -6.30 -22.51
N LYS A 123 6.18 -5.36 -23.04
CA LYS A 123 6.30 -4.85 -24.42
C LYS A 123 7.29 -3.70 -24.54
N ASN A 124 7.39 -2.87 -23.51
CA ASN A 124 8.24 -1.67 -23.49
C ASN A 124 9.47 -1.81 -22.60
N ASP A 125 9.92 -3.04 -22.31
CA ASP A 125 11.06 -3.34 -21.43
C ASP A 125 12.34 -2.59 -21.85
N ARG A 126 12.64 -2.56 -23.16
CA ARG A 126 13.82 -1.87 -23.69
C ARG A 126 13.80 -0.36 -23.42
N ASP A 127 12.63 0.27 -23.55
CA ASP A 127 12.48 1.71 -23.31
C ASP A 127 12.56 2.03 -21.82
N LEU A 128 12.00 1.16 -20.97
CA LEU A 128 12.11 1.26 -19.52
C LEU A 128 13.56 1.12 -19.06
N LEU A 129 14.32 0.18 -19.60
CA LEU A 129 15.74 0.03 -19.31
C LEU A 129 16.58 1.20 -19.85
N ALA A 130 16.22 1.80 -20.98
CA ALA A 130 16.90 2.98 -21.49
C ALA A 130 16.70 4.21 -20.57
N ARG A 131 15.52 4.34 -19.94
CA ARG A 131 15.18 5.47 -19.08
C ARG A 131 15.57 5.27 -17.62
N TYR A 132 15.37 4.06 -17.11
CA TYR A 132 15.46 3.72 -15.69
C TYR A 132 16.44 2.58 -15.42
N GLY A 133 17.12 2.02 -16.42
CA GLY A 133 18.05 0.91 -16.22
C GLY A 133 19.29 1.35 -15.44
N LYS A 134 19.83 0.43 -14.63
CA LYS A 134 21.17 0.60 -14.05
C LYS A 134 22.21 0.64 -15.16
N ARG A 135 23.15 1.59 -15.09
CA ARG A 135 24.39 1.45 -15.85
C ARG A 135 25.08 0.20 -15.32
N ARG A 136 25.11 -0.85 -16.13
CA ARG A 136 26.10 -1.90 -15.98
C ARG A 136 27.42 -1.29 -16.41
N ASP A 137 28.06 -0.55 -15.52
CA ASP A 137 29.49 -0.28 -15.68
C ASP A 137 30.19 -1.64 -15.63
N ALA A 138 31.06 -1.85 -16.63
CA ALA A 138 31.66 -3.12 -17.05
C ALA A 138 32.39 -3.90 -15.94
#